data_AF-D0LKB3-F1
#
_entry.id   AF-D0LKB3-F1
#
_cell.length_a   1.000
_cell.length_b   1.000
_cell.length_c   1.000
_cell.angle_alpha   90.00
_cell.angle_beta   90.00
_cell.angle_gamma   90.00
#
_symmetry.space_group_name_H-M   'P 1'
#
loop_
_entity.id
_entity.type
_entity.pdbx_description
1 polymer ?
#
loop_
_entity_poly.entity_id
_entity_poly.type
_entity_poly.pdbx_seq_one_letter_code
_entity_poly.pdbx_strand_id
1 'polypeptide(L)'
;MSDTEQERKKAERAARERFERAMTELRDGSYRFASRARGQAALVVEELIDPEGEAVAGLADVEGDAGALALAIPLEVITFETWLLAQIGDEEALDLENTAHWEFWFNFGAWIGETLRRRHGGHWLIAADDPKTWRLGFSKIMLEIAPFRFAEQLLQIGAGTAQKLIAEIERLRLGHEEQKARDGGEEIDRFTAQTYIRLHTVPLGQWMAMDFPHVARMWNQATVRDLVKEIKKVAKQANPANLPLLERLVQAIEQADPMKPLAEQTNDRALFETIAQVVGLRRATAPLAMDVIERFVLPAVHIGIPDSFPPLDEDDLELLRKGAEFFALFVEVVPHKYQAADDGFLRSIPQEDLASPYRDRTRLDVGKGDWVIVNPRHFKQMLMEFDSQRMLEKFDSFVTYVRENPAAPRRRDDGRMLVETVARAVADLQACTMAASKDGIVLVFRMLPPPP
;
A
#
# COMPACT_ATOMS: atom_id res chain seq x y z
N MET A 1 -15.10 -25.74 -23.36
CA MET A 1 -14.78 -24.63 -22.45
C MET A 1 -14.96 -25.15 -21.05
N SER A 2 -13.94 -25.12 -20.20
CA SER A 2 -14.04 -25.62 -18.83
C SER A 2 -14.99 -24.75 -18.01
N ASP A 3 -15.69 -25.35 -17.03
CA ASP A 3 -16.64 -24.64 -16.14
C ASP A 3 -16.00 -23.41 -15.48
N THR A 4 -14.70 -23.48 -15.16
CA THR A 4 -13.89 -22.38 -14.61
C THR A 4 -13.80 -21.15 -15.54
N GLU A 5 -13.77 -21.34 -16.87
CA GLU A 5 -13.71 -20.22 -17.81
C GLU A 5 -15.07 -19.54 -17.97
N GLN A 6 -16.16 -20.31 -17.88
CA GLN A 6 -17.53 -19.76 -17.87
C GLN A 6 -17.81 -18.98 -16.59
N GLU A 7 -17.39 -19.52 -15.43
CA GLU A 7 -17.48 -18.82 -14.15
C GLU A 7 -16.68 -17.51 -14.14
N ARG A 8 -15.46 -17.52 -14.69
CA ARG A 8 -14.64 -16.30 -14.82
C ARG A 8 -15.33 -15.24 -15.68
N LYS A 9 -15.85 -15.62 -16.84
CA LYS A 9 -16.57 -14.68 -17.74
C LYS A 9 -17.84 -14.13 -17.09
N LYS A 10 -18.56 -14.95 -16.32
CA LYS A 10 -19.74 -14.51 -15.57
C LYS A 10 -19.37 -13.52 -14.47
N ALA A 11 -18.30 -13.78 -13.73
CA ALA A 11 -17.80 -12.87 -12.70
C ALA A 11 -17.32 -11.54 -13.29
N GLU A 12 -16.59 -11.58 -14.41
CA GLU A 12 -16.13 -10.38 -15.13
C GLU A 12 -17.30 -9.52 -15.62
N ARG A 13 -18.33 -10.15 -16.19
CA ARG A 13 -19.55 -9.45 -16.61
C ARG A 13 -20.29 -8.81 -15.44
N ALA A 14 -20.46 -9.54 -14.33
CA ALA A 14 -21.12 -9.01 -13.14
C ALA A 14 -20.34 -7.84 -12.52
N ALA A 15 -19.00 -7.92 -12.49
CA ALA A 15 -18.15 -6.83 -12.02
C ALA A 15 -18.27 -5.59 -12.91
N ARG A 16 -18.33 -5.79 -14.24
CA ARG A 16 -18.54 -4.69 -15.19
C ARG A 16 -19.90 -4.03 -15.04
N GLU A 17 -20.97 -4.81 -14.95
CA GLU A 17 -22.33 -4.28 -14.75
C GLU A 17 -22.43 -3.50 -13.42
N ARG A 18 -21.81 -4.01 -12.34
CA ARG A 18 -21.70 -3.29 -11.06
C ARG A 18 -20.98 -1.96 -11.22
N PHE A 19 -19.82 -1.97 -11.89
CA PHE A 19 -19.01 -0.77 -12.10
C PHE A 19 -19.78 0.28 -12.91
N GLU A 20 -20.43 -0.11 -14.01
CA GLU A 20 -21.19 0.81 -14.85
C GLU A 20 -22.39 1.43 -14.09
N ARG A 21 -23.10 0.63 -13.30
CA ARG A 21 -24.17 1.11 -12.42
C ARG A 21 -23.64 2.12 -11.40
N ALA A 22 -22.60 1.76 -10.65
CA ALA A 22 -22.04 2.61 -9.62
C ALA A 22 -21.47 3.93 -10.20
N MET A 23 -20.85 3.88 -11.38
CA MET A 23 -20.39 5.08 -12.08
C MET A 23 -21.53 6.02 -12.50
N THR A 24 -22.71 5.46 -12.80
CA THR A 24 -23.90 6.25 -13.10
C THR A 24 -24.42 6.92 -11.84
N GLU A 25 -24.57 6.15 -10.75
CA GLU A 25 -24.98 6.66 -9.43
C GLU A 25 -24.02 7.74 -8.90
N LEU A 26 -22.70 7.58 -9.08
CA LEU A 26 -21.70 8.59 -8.70
C LEU A 26 -21.89 9.92 -9.43
N ARG A 27 -22.09 9.87 -10.74
CA ARG A 27 -22.27 11.09 -11.55
C ARG A 27 -23.58 11.79 -11.20
N ASP A 28 -24.65 11.00 -11.05
CA ASP A 28 -25.96 11.52 -10.66
C ASP A 28 -25.92 12.11 -9.25
N GLY A 29 -25.29 11.43 -8.29
CA GLY A 29 -25.18 11.89 -6.91
C GLY A 29 -24.35 13.17 -6.80
N SER A 30 -23.22 13.24 -7.50
CA SER A 30 -22.40 14.45 -7.61
C SER A 30 -23.21 15.63 -8.16
N TYR A 31 -23.99 15.41 -9.23
CA TYR A 31 -24.86 16.43 -9.81
C TYR A 31 -25.98 16.87 -8.86
N ARG A 32 -26.65 15.91 -8.20
CA ARG A 32 -27.70 16.21 -7.21
C ARG A 32 -27.18 17.04 -6.06
N PHE A 33 -25.97 16.74 -5.55
CA PHE A 33 -25.35 17.53 -4.49
C PHE A 33 -25.13 18.97 -4.92
N ALA A 34 -24.44 19.19 -6.04
CA ALA A 34 -24.15 20.54 -6.55
C ALA A 34 -25.43 21.30 -6.90
N SER A 35 -26.42 20.64 -7.52
CA SER A 35 -27.72 21.24 -7.82
C SER A 35 -28.50 21.62 -6.56
N ARG A 36 -28.43 20.81 -5.51
CA ARG A 36 -29.11 21.07 -4.24
C ARG A 36 -28.45 22.24 -3.50
N ALA A 37 -27.12 22.27 -3.43
CA ALA A 37 -26.38 23.38 -2.83
C ALA A 37 -26.71 24.71 -3.53
N ARG A 38 -26.74 24.71 -4.86
CA ARG A 38 -27.12 25.89 -5.66
C ARG A 38 -28.58 26.28 -5.44
N GLY A 39 -29.50 25.32 -5.43
CA GLY A 39 -30.93 25.60 -5.32
C GLY A 39 -31.38 26.02 -3.91
N GLN A 40 -30.73 25.52 -2.87
CA GLN A 40 -31.14 25.76 -1.48
C GLN A 40 -30.33 26.84 -0.78
N ALA A 41 -29.07 27.03 -1.15
CA ALA A 41 -28.15 27.94 -0.48
C ALA A 41 -27.49 28.96 -1.44
N ALA A 42 -27.86 28.96 -2.72
CA ALA A 42 -27.23 29.79 -3.76
C ALA A 42 -25.71 29.57 -3.88
N LEU A 43 -25.22 28.40 -3.46
CA LEU A 43 -23.80 28.06 -3.46
C LEU A 43 -23.36 27.43 -4.78
N VAL A 44 -22.26 27.93 -5.34
CA VAL A 44 -21.50 27.26 -6.38
C VAL A 44 -20.33 26.52 -5.71
N VAL A 45 -20.55 25.25 -5.40
CA VAL A 45 -19.60 24.45 -4.59
C VAL A 45 -18.23 24.27 -5.27
N GLU A 46 -18.16 24.43 -6.59
CA GLU A 46 -16.89 24.44 -7.33
C GLU A 46 -16.02 25.68 -7.02
N GLU A 47 -16.63 26.84 -6.75
CA GLU A 47 -15.91 28.08 -6.43
C GLU A 47 -15.29 28.03 -5.02
N LEU A 48 -15.89 27.26 -4.10
CA LEU A 48 -15.38 27.07 -2.73
C LEU A 48 -13.98 26.45 -2.68
N ILE A 49 -13.62 25.70 -3.71
CA ILE A 49 -12.38 24.92 -3.76
C ILE A 49 -11.46 25.38 -4.89
N ASP A 50 -11.81 26.47 -5.57
CA ASP A 50 -10.99 27.06 -6.63
C ASP A 50 -9.68 27.60 -6.01
N PRO A 51 -8.48 27.17 -6.48
CA PRO A 51 -7.20 27.72 -6.02
C PRO A 51 -7.11 29.24 -6.00
N GLU A 52 -7.76 29.88 -6.97
CA GLU A 52 -7.74 31.33 -7.14
C GLU A 52 -8.91 32.00 -6.43
N GLY A 53 -9.79 31.21 -5.80
CA GLY A 53 -10.96 31.68 -5.07
C GLY A 53 -10.62 32.20 -3.67
N GLU A 54 -11.43 33.16 -3.19
CA GLU A 54 -11.27 33.79 -1.87
C GLU A 54 -11.32 32.76 -0.72
N ALA A 55 -12.09 31.68 -0.89
CA ALA A 55 -12.19 30.55 0.06
C ALA A 55 -10.86 29.83 0.31
N VAL A 56 -10.06 29.60 -0.75
CA VAL A 56 -8.75 28.95 -0.65
C VAL A 56 -7.70 29.95 -0.18
N ALA A 57 -7.72 31.17 -0.70
CA ALA A 57 -6.79 32.23 -0.29
C ALA A 57 -6.87 32.50 1.22
N GLY A 58 -8.10 32.55 1.77
CA GLY A 58 -8.32 32.74 3.21
C GLY A 58 -7.80 31.63 4.12
N LEU A 59 -7.46 30.45 3.59
CA LEU A 59 -6.82 29.36 4.33
C LEU A 59 -5.28 29.44 4.32
N ALA A 60 -4.69 30.16 3.36
CA ALA A 60 -3.24 30.32 3.25
C ALA A 60 -2.69 31.40 4.20
N ASP A 61 -3.50 32.39 4.56
CA ASP A 61 -3.14 33.49 5.47
C ASP A 61 -3.46 33.13 6.93
N VAL A 62 -2.70 32.20 7.53
CA VAL A 62 -2.90 31.84 8.96
C VAL A 62 -1.60 31.88 9.77
N GLU A 63 -1.17 33.10 10.12
CA GLU A 63 -0.51 33.40 11.40
C GLU A 63 -1.28 34.54 12.08
N GLY A 64 -2.06 34.24 13.13
CA GLY A 64 -2.86 35.25 13.85
C GLY A 64 -3.80 34.70 14.94
N ASP A 65 -4.34 35.60 15.77
CA ASP A 65 -5.23 35.31 16.91
C ASP A 65 -6.60 34.74 16.48
N ALA A 66 -7.10 33.74 17.21
CA ALA A 66 -8.28 32.95 16.88
C ALA A 66 -9.57 33.78 16.67
N GLY A 67 -9.68 34.93 17.34
CA GLY A 67 -10.81 35.84 17.19
C GLY A 67 -10.82 36.64 15.87
N ALA A 68 -9.64 36.96 15.32
CA ALA A 68 -9.52 37.61 14.02
C ALA A 68 -9.72 36.62 12.87
N LEU A 69 -9.28 35.37 13.06
CA LEU A 69 -9.43 34.28 12.09
C LEU A 69 -10.89 33.91 11.82
N ALA A 70 -11.75 33.91 12.85
CA ALA A 70 -13.18 33.65 12.69
C ALA A 70 -13.92 34.73 11.87
N LEU A 71 -13.39 35.95 11.82
CA LEU A 71 -13.95 37.08 11.06
C LEU A 71 -13.45 37.16 9.61
N ALA A 72 -12.40 36.40 9.28
CA ALA A 72 -11.79 36.36 7.94
C ALA A 72 -12.31 35.20 7.07
N ILE A 73 -13.20 34.35 7.59
CA ILE A 73 -13.76 33.22 6.84
C ILE A 73 -14.75 33.76 5.78
N PRO A 74 -14.57 33.42 4.49
CA PRO A 74 -15.49 33.87 3.44
C PRO A 74 -16.93 33.44 3.69
N LEU A 75 -17.88 34.30 3.33
CA LEU A 75 -19.30 34.09 3.61
C LEU A 75 -19.82 32.79 2.98
N GLU A 76 -19.27 32.42 1.82
CA GLU A 76 -19.59 31.21 1.09
C GLU A 76 -19.18 29.96 1.89
N VAL A 77 -18.05 30.00 2.60
CA VAL A 77 -17.57 28.91 3.47
C VAL A 77 -18.50 28.73 4.68
N ILE A 78 -18.89 29.84 5.32
CA ILE A 78 -19.85 29.83 6.44
C ILE A 78 -21.22 29.32 5.98
N THR A 79 -21.67 29.79 4.81
CA THR A 79 -22.96 29.40 4.22
C THR A 79 -22.96 27.93 3.84
N PHE A 80 -21.88 27.43 3.25
CA PHE A 80 -21.71 26.02 2.93
C PHE A 80 -21.74 25.15 4.17
N GLU A 81 -20.97 25.50 5.20
CA GLU A 81 -20.91 24.72 6.43
C GLU A 81 -22.27 24.67 7.14
N THR A 82 -22.92 25.84 7.27
CA THR A 82 -24.26 25.93 7.88
C THR A 82 -25.28 25.12 7.09
N TRP A 83 -25.28 25.24 5.76
CA TRP A 83 -26.17 24.48 4.90
C TRP A 83 -25.91 22.97 4.99
N LEU A 84 -24.64 22.55 4.99
CA LEU A 84 -24.21 21.16 5.05
C LEU A 84 -24.68 20.50 6.36
N LEU A 85 -24.49 21.16 7.51
CA LEU A 85 -24.91 20.65 8.81
C LEU A 85 -26.43 20.60 8.95
N ALA A 86 -27.15 21.56 8.38
CA ALA A 86 -28.61 21.55 8.37
C ALA A 86 -29.21 20.34 7.61
N GLN A 87 -28.43 19.64 6.78
CA GLN A 87 -28.92 18.45 6.08
C GLN A 87 -29.00 17.19 6.96
N ILE A 88 -28.37 17.20 8.14
CA ILE A 88 -28.49 16.15 9.17
C ILE A 88 -29.73 16.39 10.07
N GLY A 89 -30.44 17.51 9.87
CA GLY A 89 -31.70 17.80 10.55
C GLY A 89 -31.57 18.02 12.05
N ASP A 90 -32.60 17.60 12.80
CA ASP A 90 -32.65 17.70 14.27
C ASP A 90 -31.92 16.53 14.97
N GLU A 91 -31.30 15.61 14.22
CA GLU A 91 -30.58 14.48 14.81
C GLU A 91 -29.20 14.92 15.35
N GLU A 92 -28.80 14.36 16.50
CA GLU A 92 -27.52 14.70 17.15
C GLU A 92 -26.30 14.21 16.34
N ALA A 93 -26.49 13.27 15.41
CA ALA A 93 -25.43 12.68 14.60
C ALA A 93 -25.94 12.12 13.26
N LEU A 94 -25.01 11.88 12.35
CA LEU A 94 -25.27 11.18 11.09
C LEU A 94 -25.73 9.73 11.32
N ASP A 95 -27.00 9.45 11.05
CA ASP A 95 -27.55 8.08 10.97
C ASP A 95 -27.65 7.59 9.52
N LEU A 96 -26.85 6.60 9.13
CA LEU A 96 -26.88 6.04 7.77
C LEU A 96 -28.00 5.00 7.55
N GLU A 97 -28.75 4.63 8.59
CA GLU A 97 -29.98 3.85 8.46
C GLU A 97 -31.16 4.74 8.01
N ASN A 98 -31.09 6.05 8.30
CA ASN A 98 -32.01 7.05 7.80
C ASN A 98 -31.76 7.30 6.29
N THR A 99 -32.78 7.09 5.47
CA THR A 99 -32.68 7.21 4.00
C THR A 99 -32.28 8.61 3.53
N ALA A 100 -32.72 9.67 4.22
CA ALA A 100 -32.38 11.05 3.83
C ALA A 100 -30.90 11.36 4.11
N HIS A 101 -30.39 10.91 5.25
CA HIS A 101 -28.99 11.02 5.63
C HIS A 101 -28.10 10.21 4.71
N TRP A 102 -28.51 8.97 4.40
CA TRP A 102 -27.80 8.12 3.46
C TRP A 102 -27.70 8.76 2.08
N GLU A 103 -28.81 9.27 1.53
CA GLU A 103 -28.80 9.91 0.20
C GLU A 103 -27.93 11.16 0.21
N PHE A 104 -28.01 11.97 1.26
CA PHE A 104 -27.17 13.17 1.37
C PHE A 104 -25.68 12.85 1.49
N TRP A 105 -25.31 11.93 2.39
CA TRP A 105 -23.96 11.43 2.55
C TRP A 105 -23.40 10.85 1.24
N PHE A 106 -24.20 10.04 0.55
CA PHE A 106 -23.81 9.45 -0.72
C PHE A 106 -23.55 10.53 -1.77
N ASN A 107 -24.48 11.47 -1.93
CA ASN A 107 -24.35 12.56 -2.91
C ASN A 107 -23.13 13.45 -2.59
N PHE A 108 -22.85 13.71 -1.31
CA PHE A 108 -21.68 14.49 -0.88
C PHE A 108 -20.37 13.75 -1.16
N GLY A 109 -20.27 12.47 -0.80
CA GLY A 109 -19.10 11.64 -1.10
C GLY A 109 -18.86 11.47 -2.61
N ALA A 110 -19.94 11.32 -3.39
CA ALA A 110 -19.89 11.28 -4.84
C ALA A 110 -19.39 12.61 -5.44
N TRP A 111 -19.85 13.75 -4.91
CA TRP A 111 -19.36 15.07 -5.32
C TRP A 111 -17.87 15.25 -5.01
N ILE A 112 -17.41 14.93 -3.79
CA ILE A 112 -15.98 15.00 -3.43
C ILE A 112 -15.14 14.18 -4.43
N GLY A 113 -15.53 12.92 -4.65
CA GLY A 113 -14.78 12.01 -5.51
C GLY A 113 -14.78 12.43 -6.98
N GLU A 114 -15.93 12.80 -7.55
CA GLU A 114 -16.01 13.24 -8.96
C GLU A 114 -15.28 14.56 -9.19
N THR A 115 -15.34 15.47 -8.24
CA THR A 115 -14.62 16.75 -8.29
C THR A 115 -13.11 16.52 -8.31
N LEU A 116 -12.59 15.70 -7.39
CA LEU A 116 -11.17 15.35 -7.34
C LEU A 116 -10.72 14.60 -8.61
N ARG A 117 -11.53 13.66 -9.10
CA ARG A 117 -11.25 12.92 -10.34
C ARG A 117 -11.16 13.85 -11.55
N ARG A 118 -12.08 14.82 -11.68
CA ARG A 118 -12.11 15.75 -12.81
C ARG A 118 -10.93 16.72 -12.77
N ARG A 119 -10.55 17.19 -11.59
CA ARG A 119 -9.46 18.16 -11.41
C ARG A 119 -8.07 17.54 -11.53
N HIS A 120 -7.88 16.35 -10.97
CA HIS A 120 -6.55 15.75 -10.84
C HIS A 120 -6.32 14.54 -11.76
N GLY A 121 -7.37 14.05 -12.42
CA GLY A 121 -7.33 12.77 -13.13
C GLY A 121 -7.39 11.60 -12.14
N GLY A 122 -7.88 10.43 -12.58
CA GLY A 122 -7.92 9.26 -11.71
C GLY A 122 -8.96 8.22 -12.09
N HIS A 123 -8.98 7.15 -11.31
CA HIS A 123 -9.76 5.94 -11.55
C HIS A 123 -10.53 5.55 -10.29
N TRP A 124 -11.85 5.39 -10.44
CA TRP A 124 -12.67 4.78 -9.40
C TRP A 124 -12.38 3.29 -9.30
N LEU A 125 -12.30 2.80 -8.07
CA LEU A 125 -12.08 1.41 -7.72
C LEU A 125 -13.29 0.95 -6.90
N ILE A 126 -14.09 0.09 -7.51
CA ILE A 126 -15.41 -0.33 -7.01
C ILE A 126 -15.35 -1.83 -6.76
N ALA A 127 -14.83 -2.19 -5.58
CA ALA A 127 -14.62 -3.60 -5.21
C ALA A 127 -15.91 -4.30 -4.78
N ALA A 128 -16.81 -3.57 -4.12
CA ALA A 128 -18.07 -4.09 -3.59
C ALA A 128 -19.22 -3.10 -3.83
N ASP A 129 -20.45 -3.51 -3.52
CA ASP A 129 -21.62 -2.64 -3.63
C ASP A 129 -21.67 -1.57 -2.52
N ASP A 130 -20.92 -1.73 -1.42
CA ASP A 130 -20.83 -0.75 -0.32
C ASP A 130 -19.95 0.46 -0.71
N PRO A 131 -20.51 1.69 -0.79
CA PRO A 131 -19.76 2.90 -1.14
C PRO A 131 -18.61 3.23 -0.17
N LYS A 132 -18.65 2.76 1.09
CA LYS A 132 -17.54 2.95 2.05
C LYS A 132 -16.25 2.26 1.62
N THR A 133 -16.36 1.26 0.75
CA THR A 133 -15.22 0.52 0.20
C THR A 133 -14.67 1.15 -1.08
N TRP A 134 -15.40 2.09 -1.69
CA TRP A 134 -14.98 2.68 -2.96
C TRP A 134 -13.78 3.60 -2.73
N ARG A 135 -12.86 3.57 -3.69
CA ARG A 135 -11.62 4.36 -3.67
C ARG A 135 -11.46 5.13 -4.97
N LEU A 136 -10.78 6.26 -4.89
CA LEU A 136 -10.31 7.01 -6.04
C LEU A 136 -8.79 6.99 -6.03
N GLY A 137 -8.18 6.35 -7.03
CA GLY A 137 -6.74 6.40 -7.27
C GLY A 137 -6.39 7.47 -8.30
N PHE A 138 -5.34 8.25 -8.07
CA PHE A 138 -4.89 9.32 -8.97
C PHE A 138 -3.93 8.83 -10.06
N SER A 139 -4.08 9.31 -11.29
CA SER A 139 -3.22 8.82 -12.39
C SER A 139 -1.78 9.32 -12.34
N LYS A 140 -1.54 10.47 -11.69
CA LYS A 140 -0.24 11.17 -11.69
C LYS A 140 0.60 10.93 -10.43
N ILE A 141 -0.05 10.71 -9.28
CA ILE A 141 0.60 10.46 -7.99
C ILE A 141 0.11 9.14 -7.42
N MET A 142 0.98 8.38 -6.74
CA MET A 142 0.61 7.12 -6.12
C MET A 142 -0.14 7.36 -4.81
N LEU A 143 -1.40 7.74 -4.93
CA LEU A 143 -2.26 8.01 -3.79
C LEU A 143 -3.69 7.55 -4.09
N GLU A 144 -4.33 6.94 -3.10
CA GLU A 144 -5.75 6.65 -3.11
C GLU A 144 -6.43 7.42 -1.99
N ILE A 145 -7.68 7.81 -2.24
CA ILE A 145 -8.57 8.35 -1.22
C ILE A 145 -9.84 7.54 -1.13
N ALA A 146 -10.55 7.70 -0.01
CA ALA A 146 -11.85 7.10 0.26
C ALA A 146 -12.92 8.20 0.38
N PRO A 147 -13.49 8.70 -0.73
CA PRO A 147 -14.34 9.89 -0.71
C PRO A 147 -15.54 9.77 0.24
N PHE A 148 -16.17 8.60 0.30
CA PHE A 148 -17.32 8.35 1.17
C PHE A 148 -16.98 8.28 2.65
N ARG A 149 -15.82 7.69 3.01
CA ARG A 149 -15.33 7.71 4.40
C ARG A 149 -14.94 9.12 4.81
N PHE A 150 -14.34 9.89 3.90
CA PHE A 150 -14.01 11.27 4.15
C PHE A 150 -15.27 12.12 4.33
N ALA A 151 -16.29 11.96 3.48
CA ALA A 151 -17.59 12.60 3.64
C ALA A 151 -18.26 12.25 4.98
N GLU A 152 -18.23 10.98 5.39
CA GLU A 152 -18.74 10.53 6.69
C GLU A 152 -18.02 11.24 7.85
N GLN A 153 -16.68 11.29 7.81
CA GLN A 153 -15.87 11.99 8.81
C GLN A 153 -16.19 13.49 8.86
N LEU A 154 -16.34 14.13 7.70
CA LEU A 154 -16.69 15.55 7.62
C LEU A 154 -18.06 15.81 8.27
N LEU A 155 -19.08 15.03 7.89
CA LEU A 155 -20.43 15.18 8.46
C LEU A 155 -20.49 14.87 9.97
N GLN A 156 -19.58 14.05 10.51
CA GLN A 156 -19.52 13.73 11.94
C GLN A 156 -18.77 14.79 12.78
N ILE A 157 -17.86 15.57 12.19
CA ILE A 157 -17.05 16.55 12.95
C ILE A 157 -17.87 17.79 13.32
N GLY A 158 -18.86 18.15 12.49
CA GLY A 158 -19.66 19.36 12.72
C GLY A 158 -18.93 20.62 12.23
N ALA A 159 -18.61 21.53 13.15
CA ALA A 159 -17.95 22.79 12.82
C ALA A 159 -16.50 22.59 12.33
N GLY A 160 -16.05 23.40 11.36
CA GLY A 160 -14.74 23.30 10.70
C GLY A 160 -14.69 22.32 9.52
N THR A 161 -15.84 21.78 9.12
CA THR A 161 -15.96 20.83 8.00
C THR A 161 -15.50 21.44 6.67
N ALA A 162 -15.92 22.67 6.38
CA ALA A 162 -15.60 23.32 5.12
C ALA A 162 -14.08 23.58 4.99
N GLN A 163 -13.45 24.04 6.07
CA GLN A 163 -12.01 24.28 6.13
C GLN A 163 -11.21 22.98 5.93
N LYS A 164 -11.61 21.89 6.60
CA LYS A 164 -10.96 20.58 6.46
C LYS A 164 -11.10 20.02 5.05
N LEU A 165 -12.26 20.17 4.42
CA LEU A 165 -12.50 19.79 3.03
C LEU A 165 -11.55 20.53 2.09
N ILE A 166 -11.53 21.87 2.16
CA ILE A 166 -10.72 22.70 1.27
C ILE A 166 -9.22 22.42 1.48
N ALA A 167 -8.77 22.33 2.74
CA ALA A 167 -7.38 22.03 3.06
C ALA A 167 -6.91 20.67 2.51
N GLU A 168 -7.75 19.62 2.57
CA GLU A 168 -7.42 18.32 2.03
C GLU A 168 -7.35 18.33 0.49
N ILE A 169 -8.25 19.05 -0.17
CA ILE A 169 -8.22 19.23 -1.64
C ILE A 169 -6.95 19.97 -2.05
N GLU A 170 -6.57 21.03 -1.33
CA GLU A 170 -5.35 21.78 -1.61
C GLU A 170 -4.08 20.97 -1.34
N ARG A 171 -4.06 20.16 -0.28
CA ARG A 171 -2.97 19.20 -0.02
C ARG A 171 -2.77 18.24 -1.20
N LEU A 172 -3.86 17.74 -1.78
CA LEU A 172 -3.81 16.89 -2.98
C LEU A 172 -3.27 17.65 -4.19
N ARG A 173 -3.76 18.88 -4.44
CA ARG A 173 -3.24 19.73 -5.53
C ARG A 173 -1.73 19.94 -5.41
N LEU A 174 -1.24 20.33 -4.23
CA LEU A 174 0.19 20.55 -4.00
C LEU A 174 1.00 19.28 -4.27
N GLY A 175 0.52 18.10 -3.85
CA GLY A 175 1.17 16.84 -4.17
C GLY A 175 1.26 16.56 -5.67
N HIS A 176 0.23 16.91 -6.43
CA HIS A 176 0.25 16.83 -7.90
C HIS A 176 1.23 17.82 -8.54
N GLU A 177 1.34 19.03 -8.00
CA GLU A 177 2.29 20.05 -8.48
C GLU A 177 3.73 19.69 -8.17
N GLU A 178 4.01 19.16 -6.98
CA GLU A 178 5.32 18.63 -6.62
C GLU A 178 5.74 17.51 -7.57
N GLN A 179 4.82 16.60 -7.89
CA GLN A 179 5.10 15.52 -8.84
C GLN A 179 5.32 16.07 -10.26
N LYS A 180 4.49 17.03 -10.70
CA LYS A 180 4.69 17.72 -11.98
C LYS A 180 6.06 18.41 -12.06
N ALA A 181 6.50 19.04 -10.97
CA ALA A 181 7.82 19.65 -10.89
C ALA A 181 8.95 18.61 -10.98
N ARG A 182 8.81 17.45 -10.34
CA ARG A 182 9.74 16.30 -10.49
C ARG A 182 9.76 15.76 -11.91
N ASP A 183 8.63 15.85 -12.60
CA ASP A 183 8.44 15.42 -13.98
C ASP A 183 8.81 16.50 -15.00
N GLY A 184 9.59 17.52 -14.59
CA GLY A 184 10.08 18.57 -15.48
C GLY A 184 8.99 19.49 -16.04
N GLY A 185 7.83 19.55 -15.36
CA GLY A 185 6.66 20.30 -15.79
C GLY A 185 5.68 19.51 -16.65
N GLU A 186 5.98 18.25 -17.00
CA GLU A 186 5.08 17.40 -17.78
C GLU A 186 4.00 16.75 -16.92
N GLU A 187 2.81 16.58 -17.48
CA GLU A 187 1.73 15.81 -16.86
C GLU A 187 1.75 14.39 -17.37
N ILE A 188 2.28 13.47 -16.56
CA ILE A 188 2.47 12.07 -16.91
C ILE A 188 1.47 11.22 -16.11
N ASP A 189 0.61 10.49 -16.82
CA ASP A 189 -0.24 9.45 -16.23
C ASP A 189 0.59 8.19 -16.00
N ARG A 190 1.02 7.99 -14.74
CA ARG A 190 1.89 6.90 -14.29
C ARG A 190 1.11 5.70 -13.77
N PHE A 191 -0.05 5.95 -13.16
CA PHE A 191 -0.83 4.96 -12.43
C PHE A 191 -2.16 4.71 -13.13
N THR A 192 -2.45 3.44 -13.40
CA THR A 192 -3.69 3.03 -14.05
C THR A 192 -4.65 2.41 -13.03
N ALA A 193 -5.92 2.22 -13.40
CA ALA A 193 -6.85 1.42 -12.60
C ALA A 193 -6.28 0.04 -12.24
N GLN A 194 -5.57 -0.61 -13.18
CA GLN A 194 -4.93 -1.91 -12.93
C GLN A 194 -3.81 -1.81 -11.89
N THR A 195 -3.08 -0.70 -11.84
CA THR A 195 -2.03 -0.45 -10.85
C THR A 195 -2.62 -0.50 -9.44
N TYR A 196 -3.76 0.17 -9.25
CA TYR A 196 -4.44 0.22 -7.97
C TYR A 196 -5.16 -1.08 -7.62
N ILE A 197 -5.81 -1.75 -8.58
CA ILE A 197 -6.38 -3.08 -8.36
C ILE A 197 -5.30 -4.03 -7.83
N ARG A 198 -4.07 -3.96 -8.35
CA ARG A 198 -2.96 -4.77 -7.86
C ARG A 198 -2.60 -4.48 -6.40
N LEU A 199 -2.69 -3.25 -5.92
CA LEU A 199 -2.47 -2.94 -4.50
C LEU A 199 -3.42 -3.70 -3.58
N HIS A 200 -4.67 -3.87 -4.00
CA HIS A 200 -5.72 -4.52 -3.21
C HIS A 200 -5.84 -6.03 -3.44
N THR A 201 -5.13 -6.57 -4.43
CA THR A 201 -5.27 -7.98 -4.83
C THR A 201 -3.98 -8.78 -4.75
N VAL A 202 -2.82 -8.13 -4.86
CA VAL A 202 -1.52 -8.81 -4.80
C VAL A 202 -1.09 -8.90 -3.34
N PRO A 203 -0.85 -10.12 -2.80
CA PRO A 203 -0.32 -10.25 -1.45
C PRO A 203 1.08 -9.62 -1.37
N LEU A 204 1.47 -9.19 -0.19
CA LEU A 204 2.79 -8.62 0.04
C LEU A 204 3.70 -9.66 0.70
N GLY A 205 4.92 -9.83 0.23
CA GLY A 205 5.95 -10.60 0.90
C GLY A 205 6.81 -9.72 1.81
N GLN A 206 7.29 -10.29 2.91
CA GLN A 206 8.21 -9.61 3.80
C GLN A 206 9.25 -10.59 4.38
N TRP A 207 10.50 -10.15 4.41
CA TRP A 207 11.59 -10.87 5.06
C TRP A 207 11.84 -10.32 6.46
N MET A 208 12.14 -11.22 7.40
CA MET A 208 12.37 -10.90 8.80
C MET A 208 13.58 -11.67 9.34
N ALA A 209 14.42 -11.01 10.13
CA ALA A 209 15.44 -11.65 10.95
C ALA A 209 14.90 -11.80 12.37
N MET A 210 14.78 -13.04 12.85
CA MET A 210 14.05 -13.39 14.06
C MET A 210 14.92 -14.19 15.04
N ASP A 211 14.96 -13.78 16.31
CA ASP A 211 15.66 -14.48 17.40
C ASP A 211 14.77 -15.61 17.97
N PHE A 212 14.69 -16.71 17.23
CA PHE A 212 13.89 -17.87 17.62
C PHE A 212 14.30 -18.54 18.92
N PRO A 213 15.58 -18.58 19.34
CA PRO A 213 15.97 -19.03 20.67
C PRO A 213 15.34 -18.19 21.78
N HIS A 214 15.29 -16.86 21.63
CA HIS A 214 14.60 -16.01 22.59
C HIS A 214 13.08 -16.22 22.55
N VAL A 215 12.49 -16.28 21.35
CA VAL A 215 11.04 -16.57 21.19
C VAL A 215 10.69 -17.92 21.82
N ALA A 216 11.46 -18.97 21.57
CA ALA A 216 11.23 -20.30 22.11
C ALA A 216 11.31 -20.32 23.63
N ARG A 217 12.23 -19.55 24.23
CA ARG A 217 12.32 -19.38 25.68
C ARG A 217 11.08 -18.68 26.24
N MET A 218 10.67 -17.57 25.61
CA MET A 218 9.51 -16.78 26.06
C MET A 218 8.19 -17.53 25.89
N TRP A 219 8.03 -18.27 24.79
CA TRP A 219 6.80 -19.00 24.48
C TRP A 219 6.66 -20.30 25.29
N ASN A 220 7.74 -21.09 25.39
CA ASN A 220 7.67 -22.46 25.91
C ASN A 220 8.12 -22.63 27.36
N GLN A 221 8.88 -21.68 27.92
CA GLN A 221 9.53 -21.86 29.23
C GLN A 221 9.20 -20.75 30.21
N ALA A 222 9.17 -19.50 29.76
CA ALA A 222 8.86 -18.37 30.60
C ALA A 222 7.40 -18.40 31.06
N THR A 223 7.15 -17.98 32.30
CA THR A 223 5.78 -17.79 32.78
C THR A 223 5.09 -16.67 32.00
N VAL A 224 3.77 -16.74 31.89
CA VAL A 224 2.96 -15.64 31.29
C VAL A 224 3.30 -14.29 31.95
N ARG A 225 3.53 -14.26 33.27
CA ARG A 225 3.96 -13.05 33.98
C ARG A 225 5.27 -12.47 33.43
N ASP A 226 6.25 -13.32 33.13
CA ASP A 226 7.54 -12.88 32.61
C ASP A 226 7.48 -12.49 31.14
N LEU A 227 6.66 -13.18 30.34
CA LEU A 227 6.35 -12.77 28.96
C LEU A 227 5.71 -11.37 28.92
N VAL A 228 4.72 -11.10 29.78
CA VAL A 228 4.08 -9.78 29.87
C VAL A 228 5.08 -8.68 30.25
N LYS A 229 6.02 -8.96 31.16
CA LYS A 229 7.09 -8.00 31.49
C LYS A 229 7.98 -7.70 30.28
N GLU A 230 8.33 -8.72 29.49
CA GLU A 230 9.16 -8.51 28.30
C GLU A 230 8.40 -7.71 27.24
N ILE A 231 7.11 -7.98 27.00
CA ILE A 231 6.26 -7.18 26.10
C ILE A 231 6.17 -5.72 26.58
N LYS A 232 5.94 -5.48 27.87
CA LYS A 232 5.90 -4.13 28.46
C LYS A 232 7.25 -3.40 28.34
N LYS A 233 8.36 -4.13 28.38
CA LYS A 233 9.70 -3.56 28.15
C LYS A 233 9.89 -3.15 26.69
N VAL A 234 9.44 -3.96 25.73
CA VAL A 234 9.44 -3.60 24.30
C VAL A 234 8.53 -2.39 24.04
N ALA A 235 7.34 -2.34 24.66
CA ALA A 235 6.40 -1.23 24.51
C ALA A 235 7.00 0.14 24.87
N LYS A 236 7.88 0.20 25.88
CA LYS A 236 8.58 1.44 26.27
C LYS A 236 9.48 2.01 25.18
N GLN A 237 9.89 1.18 24.22
CA GLN A 237 10.78 1.56 23.11
C GLN A 237 10.05 1.60 21.77
N ALA A 238 8.76 1.25 21.75
CA ALA A 238 7.96 1.19 20.53
C ALA A 238 7.47 2.58 20.12
N ASN A 239 7.12 2.72 18.83
CA ASN A 239 6.42 3.89 18.33
C ASN A 239 5.07 4.05 19.07
N PRO A 240 4.71 5.26 19.55
CA PRO A 240 3.43 5.51 20.21
C PRO A 240 2.19 4.98 19.46
N ALA A 241 2.22 5.00 18.12
CA ALA A 241 1.14 4.47 17.28
C ALA A 241 0.87 2.97 17.49
N ASN A 242 1.86 2.21 17.97
CA ASN A 242 1.75 0.76 18.20
C ASN A 242 1.32 0.41 19.63
N LEU A 243 1.30 1.37 20.56
CA LEU A 243 0.96 1.12 21.97
C LEU A 243 -0.43 0.48 22.15
N PRO A 244 -1.50 0.93 21.46
CA PRO A 244 -2.81 0.31 21.62
C PRO A 244 -2.84 -1.17 21.21
N LEU A 245 -2.03 -1.57 20.21
CA LEU A 245 -1.91 -2.96 19.78
C LEU A 245 -1.17 -3.81 20.82
N LEU A 246 -0.10 -3.27 21.42
CA LEU A 246 0.65 -3.95 22.47
C LEU A 246 -0.17 -4.10 23.76
N GLU A 247 -0.98 -3.11 24.11
CA GLU A 247 -1.90 -3.18 25.24
C GLU A 247 -2.96 -4.26 25.04
N ARG A 248 -3.57 -4.34 23.84
CA ARG A 248 -4.51 -5.41 23.49
C ARG A 248 -3.87 -6.79 23.56
N LEU A 249 -2.62 -6.92 23.10
CA LEU A 249 -1.87 -8.18 23.20
C LEU A 249 -1.66 -8.59 24.67
N VAL A 250 -1.27 -7.64 25.53
CA VAL A 250 -1.11 -7.89 26.97
C VAL A 250 -2.44 -8.32 27.59
N GLN A 251 -3.54 -7.62 27.31
CA GLN A 251 -4.87 -7.97 27.81
C GLN A 251 -5.32 -9.38 27.39
N ALA A 252 -5.02 -9.78 26.16
CA ALA A 252 -5.32 -11.12 25.65
C ALA A 252 -4.50 -12.21 26.38
N ILE A 253 -3.21 -11.96 26.61
CA ILE A 253 -2.31 -12.90 27.29
C ILE A 253 -2.61 -12.99 28.79
N GLU A 254 -3.02 -11.90 29.44
CA GLU A 254 -3.35 -11.85 30.87
C GLU A 254 -4.60 -12.69 31.25
N GLN A 255 -5.36 -13.21 30.28
CA GLN A 255 -6.43 -14.19 30.53
C GLN A 255 -5.90 -15.59 30.88
N ALA A 256 -4.64 -15.89 30.59
CA ALA A 256 -4.01 -17.18 30.87
C ALA A 256 -3.49 -17.27 32.32
N ASP A 257 -3.23 -18.49 32.80
CA ASP A 257 -2.58 -18.74 34.11
C ASP A 257 -1.20 -18.07 34.14
N PRO A 258 -0.98 -17.08 35.03
CA PRO A 258 0.24 -16.27 35.05
C PRO A 258 1.49 -17.07 35.45
N MET A 259 1.33 -18.25 36.06
CA MET A 259 2.43 -19.06 36.60
C MET A 259 2.90 -20.17 35.64
N LYS A 260 2.21 -20.36 34.52
CA LYS A 260 2.55 -21.37 33.52
C LYS A 260 3.06 -20.74 32.22
N PRO A 261 3.83 -21.47 31.41
CA PRO A 261 4.14 -21.06 30.04
C PRO A 261 2.88 -20.91 29.19
N LEU A 262 2.91 -19.98 28.24
CA LEU A 262 1.76 -19.73 27.37
C LEU A 262 1.53 -20.89 26.38
N ALA A 263 2.61 -21.51 25.89
CA ALA A 263 2.53 -22.67 24.99
C ALA A 263 1.84 -23.91 25.59
N GLU A 264 1.75 -24.01 26.91
CA GLU A 264 1.03 -25.11 27.58
C GLU A 264 -0.48 -24.86 27.65
N GLN A 265 -0.91 -23.64 27.35
CA GLN A 265 -2.28 -23.15 27.55
C GLN A 265 -2.98 -22.83 26.24
N THR A 266 -2.23 -22.63 25.15
CA THR A 266 -2.77 -22.34 23.82
C THR A 266 -1.85 -22.83 22.72
N ASN A 267 -2.44 -23.19 21.58
CA ASN A 267 -1.77 -23.51 20.32
C ASN A 267 -2.12 -22.51 19.22
N ASP A 268 -2.63 -21.32 19.58
CA ASP A 268 -3.01 -20.28 18.62
C ASP A 268 -1.76 -19.77 17.86
N ARG A 269 -1.74 -20.01 16.54
CA ARG A 269 -0.64 -19.61 15.66
C ARG A 269 -0.53 -18.09 15.54
N ALA A 270 -1.66 -17.38 15.42
CA ALA A 270 -1.65 -15.93 15.25
C ALA A 270 -1.12 -15.23 16.51
N LEU A 271 -1.47 -15.74 17.69
CA LEU A 271 -0.93 -15.27 18.97
C LEU A 271 0.57 -15.55 19.07
N PHE A 272 1.02 -16.76 18.71
CA PHE A 272 2.44 -17.11 18.65
C PHE A 272 3.22 -16.15 17.73
N GLU A 273 2.74 -15.93 16.51
CA GLU A 273 3.38 -15.04 15.53
C GLU A 273 3.43 -13.59 15.99
N THR A 274 2.36 -13.13 16.65
CA THR A 274 2.31 -11.77 17.20
C THR A 274 3.34 -11.60 18.31
N ILE A 275 3.42 -12.55 19.24
CA ILE A 275 4.45 -12.54 20.30
C ILE A 275 5.84 -12.66 19.70
N ALA A 276 6.05 -13.56 18.75
CA ALA A 276 7.32 -13.77 18.09
C ALA A 276 7.82 -12.48 17.42
N GLN A 277 6.94 -11.73 16.75
CA GLN A 277 7.28 -10.42 16.19
C GLN A 277 7.65 -9.40 17.28
N VAL A 278 6.92 -9.38 18.40
CA VAL A 278 7.15 -8.38 19.46
C VAL A 278 8.49 -8.61 20.17
N VAL A 279 8.80 -9.86 20.57
CA VAL A 279 9.99 -10.14 21.39
C VAL A 279 11.20 -10.60 20.56
N GLY A 280 10.93 -11.22 19.41
CA GLY A 280 11.93 -11.89 18.58
C GLY A 280 12.42 -11.11 17.38
N LEU A 281 11.69 -10.09 16.91
CA LEU A 281 12.09 -9.36 15.70
C LEU A 281 13.39 -8.57 15.94
N ARG A 282 14.31 -8.69 14.98
CA ARG A 282 15.59 -7.95 14.98
C ARG A 282 15.69 -7.02 13.79
N ARG A 283 15.15 -7.42 12.64
CA ARG A 283 15.04 -6.61 11.42
C ARG A 283 13.91 -7.14 10.55
N ALA A 284 13.24 -6.26 9.80
CA ALA A 284 12.35 -6.64 8.72
C ALA A 284 12.59 -5.76 7.50
N THR A 285 12.31 -6.27 6.31
CA THR A 285 12.23 -5.46 5.09
C THR A 285 10.92 -4.68 5.06
N ALA A 286 10.80 -3.68 4.19
CA ALA A 286 9.47 -3.21 3.82
C ALA A 286 8.66 -4.35 3.16
N PRO A 287 7.34 -4.44 3.37
CA PRO A 287 6.48 -5.30 2.58
C PRO A 287 6.54 -4.91 1.11
N LEU A 288 6.61 -5.90 0.21
CA LEU A 288 6.64 -5.68 -1.23
C LEU A 288 5.71 -6.66 -1.94
N ALA A 289 5.10 -6.25 -3.05
CA ALA A 289 4.18 -7.11 -3.79
C ALA A 289 4.88 -8.41 -4.22
N MET A 290 4.19 -9.55 -4.04
CA MET A 290 4.76 -10.87 -4.32
C MET A 290 5.28 -11.01 -5.75
N ASP A 291 4.57 -10.45 -6.72
CA ASP A 291 4.99 -10.49 -8.11
C ASP A 291 6.25 -9.64 -8.38
N VAL A 292 6.48 -8.55 -7.65
CA VAL A 292 7.73 -7.79 -7.70
C VAL A 292 8.88 -8.60 -7.08
N ILE A 293 8.62 -9.30 -5.98
CA ILE A 293 9.63 -10.16 -5.35
C ILE A 293 10.05 -11.27 -6.31
N GLU A 294 9.09 -12.00 -6.87
CA GLU A 294 9.35 -13.15 -7.75
C GLU A 294 9.94 -12.75 -9.11
N ARG A 295 9.46 -11.66 -9.72
CA ARG A 295 9.85 -11.29 -11.09
C ARG A 295 11.07 -10.39 -11.17
N PHE A 296 11.40 -9.67 -10.09
CA PHE A 296 12.44 -8.64 -10.15
C PHE A 296 13.44 -8.73 -9.01
N VAL A 297 12.99 -8.84 -7.75
CA VAL A 297 13.93 -8.85 -6.61
C VAL A 297 14.78 -10.11 -6.60
N LEU A 298 14.17 -11.29 -6.62
CA LEU A 298 14.93 -12.55 -6.59
C LEU A 298 15.78 -12.73 -7.87
N PRO A 299 15.27 -12.47 -9.09
CA PRO A 299 16.12 -12.46 -10.27
C PRO A 299 17.29 -11.49 -10.17
N ALA A 300 17.11 -10.27 -9.65
CA ALA A 300 18.22 -9.34 -9.43
C ALA A 300 19.27 -9.88 -8.43
N VAL A 301 18.85 -10.63 -7.41
CA VAL A 301 19.78 -11.35 -6.50
C VAL A 301 20.58 -12.41 -7.27
N HIS A 302 19.94 -13.16 -8.16
CA HIS A 302 20.59 -14.20 -8.97
C HIS A 302 21.51 -13.64 -10.06
N ILE A 303 21.15 -12.52 -10.67
CA ILE A 303 21.99 -11.76 -11.60
C ILE A 303 23.23 -11.20 -10.86
N GLY A 304 23.03 -10.64 -9.67
CA GLY A 304 24.07 -9.90 -8.96
C GLY A 304 24.41 -8.60 -9.68
N ILE A 305 25.69 -8.21 -9.69
CA ILE A 305 26.18 -7.06 -10.46
C ILE A 305 26.76 -7.58 -11.77
N PRO A 306 26.10 -7.38 -12.93
CA PRO A 306 26.58 -7.95 -14.18
C PRO A 306 27.80 -7.21 -14.71
N ASP A 307 28.75 -7.95 -15.26
CA ASP A 307 29.92 -7.36 -15.92
C ASP A 307 29.53 -6.74 -17.26
N SER A 308 28.72 -7.45 -18.04
CA SER A 308 28.18 -7.06 -19.35
C SER A 308 26.78 -7.66 -19.56
N PHE A 309 26.05 -7.15 -20.55
CA PHE A 309 24.78 -7.71 -21.03
C PHE A 309 24.94 -8.24 -22.46
N PRO A 310 24.23 -9.31 -22.84
CA PRO A 310 24.30 -9.88 -24.19
C PRO A 310 23.68 -8.94 -25.23
N PRO A 311 23.97 -9.14 -26.53
CA PRO A 311 23.29 -8.42 -27.59
C PRO A 311 21.80 -8.76 -27.62
N LEU A 312 20.94 -7.75 -27.80
CA LEU A 312 19.49 -7.97 -27.95
C LEU A 312 19.18 -8.69 -29.26
N ASP A 313 18.36 -9.73 -29.18
CA ASP A 313 17.86 -10.45 -30.36
C ASP A 313 16.50 -9.89 -30.85
N GLU A 314 15.90 -10.54 -31.85
CA GLU A 314 14.61 -10.09 -32.40
C GLU A 314 13.45 -10.21 -31.41
N ASP A 315 13.48 -11.22 -30.52
CA ASP A 315 12.44 -11.48 -29.53
C ASP A 315 12.50 -10.42 -28.42
N ASP A 316 13.71 -10.06 -27.96
CA ASP A 316 13.94 -8.96 -27.01
C ASP A 316 13.41 -7.62 -27.55
N LEU A 317 13.70 -7.34 -28.81
CA LEU A 317 13.22 -6.13 -29.48
C LEU A 317 11.70 -6.17 -29.66
N GLU A 318 11.09 -7.33 -29.88
CA GLU A 318 9.65 -7.48 -29.93
C GLU A 318 9.00 -7.26 -28.56
N LEU A 319 9.59 -7.73 -27.46
CA LEU A 319 9.14 -7.42 -26.10
C LEU A 319 9.13 -5.90 -25.84
N LEU A 320 10.17 -5.20 -26.27
CA LEU A 320 10.21 -3.75 -26.23
C LEU A 320 9.15 -3.09 -27.13
N ARG A 321 8.81 -3.65 -28.29
CA ARG A 321 7.71 -3.11 -29.10
C ARG A 321 6.35 -3.34 -28.45
N LYS A 322 6.20 -4.42 -27.69
CA LYS A 322 4.99 -4.80 -26.95
C LYS A 322 4.78 -4.03 -25.64
N GLY A 323 5.73 -3.19 -25.22
CA GLY A 323 5.56 -2.37 -24.02
C GLY A 323 6.37 -2.82 -22.80
N ALA A 324 7.19 -3.88 -22.87
CA ALA A 324 8.02 -4.32 -21.74
C ALA A 324 8.94 -3.20 -21.21
N GLU A 325 8.96 -2.97 -19.91
CA GLU A 325 9.84 -1.97 -19.28
C GLU A 325 11.32 -2.35 -19.41
N PHE A 326 12.23 -1.37 -19.46
CA PHE A 326 13.66 -1.64 -19.64
C PHE A 326 14.25 -2.47 -18.51
N PHE A 327 13.81 -2.26 -17.25
CA PHE A 327 14.30 -3.10 -16.16
C PHE A 327 13.76 -4.53 -16.23
N ALA A 328 12.54 -4.72 -16.72
CA ALA A 328 12.01 -6.07 -16.97
C ALA A 328 12.82 -6.78 -18.06
N LEU A 329 13.16 -6.07 -19.14
CA LEU A 329 14.05 -6.62 -20.16
C LEU A 329 15.45 -6.90 -19.60
N PHE A 330 16.02 -5.98 -18.82
CA PHE A 330 17.33 -6.15 -18.20
C PHE A 330 17.39 -7.46 -17.39
N VAL A 331 16.37 -7.72 -16.58
CA VAL A 331 16.29 -8.94 -15.77
C VAL A 331 16.16 -10.20 -16.65
N GLU A 332 15.43 -10.11 -17.77
CA GLU A 332 15.23 -11.24 -18.68
C GLU A 332 16.52 -11.60 -19.45
N VAL A 333 17.23 -10.60 -19.98
CA VAL A 333 18.36 -10.81 -20.89
C VAL A 333 19.68 -11.04 -20.17
N VAL A 334 19.84 -10.51 -18.96
CA VAL A 334 21.11 -10.60 -18.24
C VAL A 334 21.26 -12.00 -17.62
N PRO A 335 22.33 -12.75 -17.93
CA PRO A 335 22.52 -14.08 -17.39
C PRO A 335 22.64 -14.08 -15.87
N HIS A 336 22.01 -15.07 -15.23
CA HIS A 336 22.13 -15.29 -13.80
C HIS A 336 23.56 -15.74 -13.43
N LYS A 337 24.22 -15.00 -12.52
CA LYS A 337 25.51 -15.40 -11.92
C LYS A 337 25.32 -16.60 -10.97
N TYR A 338 24.16 -16.68 -10.33
CA TYR A 338 23.81 -17.73 -9.37
C TYR A 338 22.59 -18.50 -9.85
N GLN A 339 22.67 -19.83 -9.90
CA GLN A 339 21.57 -20.68 -10.35
C GLN A 339 20.36 -20.59 -9.40
N ALA A 340 19.16 -20.38 -9.96
CA ALA A 340 17.90 -20.46 -9.24
C ALA A 340 17.38 -21.90 -9.24
N ALA A 341 16.67 -22.31 -8.18
CA ALA A 341 15.95 -23.58 -8.20
C ALA A 341 14.61 -23.39 -8.93
N ASP A 342 14.49 -23.93 -10.15
CA ASP A 342 13.33 -23.72 -11.03
C ASP A 342 11.98 -24.12 -10.39
N ASP A 343 11.97 -25.12 -9.49
CA ASP A 343 10.79 -25.61 -8.75
C ASP A 343 10.83 -25.24 -7.24
N GLY A 344 11.67 -24.28 -6.86
CA GLY A 344 11.84 -23.84 -5.47
C GLY A 344 10.72 -22.95 -4.94
N PHE A 345 10.69 -22.74 -3.62
CA PHE A 345 9.92 -21.67 -3.01
C PHE A 345 10.31 -20.33 -3.62
N LEU A 346 9.30 -19.53 -4.00
CA LEU A 346 9.47 -18.29 -4.78
C LEU A 346 10.29 -18.48 -6.07
N ARG A 347 10.25 -19.69 -6.66
CA ARG A 347 10.94 -20.08 -7.89
C ARG A 347 12.47 -19.94 -7.84
N SER A 348 13.03 -20.00 -6.62
CA SER A 348 14.44 -19.69 -6.40
C SER A 348 15.05 -20.53 -5.28
N ILE A 349 14.31 -20.74 -4.17
CA ILE A 349 14.85 -21.32 -2.95
C ILE A 349 14.48 -22.81 -2.87
N PRO A 350 15.46 -23.72 -2.79
CA PRO A 350 15.18 -25.15 -2.80
C PRO A 350 14.54 -25.60 -1.46
N GLN A 351 13.77 -26.70 -1.50
CA GLN A 351 12.98 -27.15 -0.35
C GLN A 351 13.84 -27.53 0.87
N GLU A 352 15.05 -28.03 0.65
CA GLU A 352 16.02 -28.36 1.70
C GLU A 352 16.51 -27.15 2.51
N ASP A 353 16.37 -25.93 1.96
CA ASP A 353 16.70 -24.69 2.65
C ASP A 353 15.50 -24.12 3.44
N LEU A 354 14.37 -24.82 3.47
CA LEU A 354 13.14 -24.37 4.10
C LEU A 354 12.82 -25.15 5.38
N ALA A 355 12.27 -24.45 6.37
CA ALA A 355 11.73 -25.05 7.58
C ALA A 355 10.47 -24.31 8.05
N SER A 356 9.73 -24.93 8.97
CA SER A 356 8.56 -24.32 9.59
C SER A 356 8.87 -23.91 11.04
N PRO A 357 8.44 -22.72 11.49
CA PRO A 357 8.50 -22.35 12.91
C PRO A 357 7.41 -23.05 13.75
N TYR A 358 6.40 -23.66 13.11
CA TYR A 358 5.26 -24.25 13.81
C TYR A 358 5.53 -25.69 14.24
N ARG A 359 4.98 -26.07 15.41
CA ARG A 359 5.17 -27.40 16.00
C ARG A 359 4.29 -28.48 15.39
N ASP A 360 3.20 -28.10 14.75
CA ASP A 360 2.12 -29.00 14.35
C ASP A 360 2.45 -29.91 13.16
N ARG A 361 3.67 -29.84 12.60
CA ARG A 361 4.17 -30.69 11.49
C ARG A 361 3.25 -30.70 10.27
N THR A 362 2.33 -29.76 10.18
CA THR A 362 1.47 -29.58 9.01
C THR A 362 2.38 -29.28 7.82
N ARG A 363 2.13 -29.89 6.66
CA ARG A 363 2.87 -29.53 5.45
C ARG A 363 2.72 -28.03 5.22
N LEU A 364 3.85 -27.35 5.05
CA LEU A 364 3.89 -25.95 4.67
C LEU A 364 3.17 -25.81 3.33
N ASP A 365 2.02 -25.16 3.34
CA ASP A 365 1.39 -24.70 2.11
C ASP A 365 1.90 -23.29 1.84
N VAL A 366 3.07 -23.23 1.20
CA VAL A 366 3.62 -22.05 0.54
C VAL A 366 2.48 -21.35 -0.20
N GLY A 367 2.20 -20.09 0.15
CA GLY A 367 1.09 -19.35 -0.47
C GLY A 367 -0.19 -19.23 0.39
N LYS A 368 -0.23 -19.76 1.61
CA LYS A 368 -1.39 -19.62 2.52
C LYS A 368 -1.20 -18.70 3.74
N GLY A 369 -0.11 -17.93 3.77
CA GLY A 369 0.17 -16.96 4.85
C GLY A 369 1.04 -17.50 5.99
N ASP A 370 1.36 -18.78 5.99
CA ASP A 370 2.29 -19.39 6.94
C ASP A 370 3.70 -18.79 6.83
N TRP A 371 4.38 -18.64 7.97
CA TRP A 371 5.78 -18.24 8.01
C TRP A 371 6.68 -19.39 7.55
N VAL A 372 7.66 -19.04 6.73
CA VAL A 372 8.65 -19.96 6.18
C VAL A 372 10.03 -19.55 6.70
N ILE A 373 10.67 -20.42 7.48
CA ILE A 373 12.08 -20.23 7.84
C ILE A 373 12.91 -20.58 6.61
N VAL A 374 13.82 -19.69 6.24
CA VAL A 374 14.76 -19.88 5.13
C VAL A 374 16.18 -19.93 5.68
N ASN A 375 16.97 -20.88 5.22
CA ASN A 375 18.38 -20.98 5.58
C ASN A 375 19.13 -19.75 5.02
N PRO A 376 19.67 -18.84 5.86
CA PRO A 376 20.32 -17.62 5.39
C PRO A 376 21.58 -17.89 4.57
N ARG A 377 22.16 -19.10 4.66
CA ARG A 377 23.33 -19.49 3.84
C ARG A 377 23.01 -19.51 2.35
N HIS A 378 21.76 -19.78 1.98
CA HIS A 378 21.30 -19.77 0.60
C HIS A 378 21.64 -18.43 -0.08
N PHE A 379 21.26 -17.33 0.58
CA PHE A 379 21.45 -15.97 0.04
C PHE A 379 22.81 -15.36 0.33
N LYS A 380 23.56 -15.90 1.29
CA LYS A 380 24.75 -15.22 1.83
C LYS A 380 25.76 -14.86 0.74
N GLN A 381 26.08 -15.79 -0.15
CA GLN A 381 27.05 -15.54 -1.23
C GLN A 381 26.51 -14.56 -2.26
N MET A 382 25.23 -14.68 -2.63
CA MET A 382 24.60 -13.83 -3.64
C MET A 382 24.53 -12.37 -3.19
N LEU A 383 24.22 -12.16 -1.91
CA LEU A 383 24.00 -10.83 -1.34
C LEU A 383 25.29 -10.19 -0.81
N MET A 384 26.34 -10.93 -0.46
CA MET A 384 27.55 -10.33 0.12
C MET A 384 28.28 -9.37 -0.82
N GLU A 385 28.18 -9.60 -2.13
CA GLU A 385 28.81 -8.76 -3.18
C GLU A 385 27.86 -7.74 -3.78
N PHE A 386 26.59 -7.71 -3.35
CA PHE A 386 25.60 -6.82 -3.93
C PHE A 386 25.83 -5.36 -3.52
N ASP A 387 25.76 -4.46 -4.50
CA ASP A 387 25.87 -3.03 -4.34
C ASP A 387 24.76 -2.32 -5.14
N SER A 388 23.86 -1.63 -4.43
CA SER A 388 22.72 -0.96 -5.06
C SER A 388 23.13 0.14 -6.03
N GLN A 389 24.20 0.88 -5.77
CA GLN A 389 24.64 1.97 -6.64
C GLN A 389 25.21 1.40 -7.93
N ARG A 390 26.05 0.37 -7.84
CA ARG A 390 26.61 -0.29 -9.02
C ARG A 390 25.53 -0.98 -9.86
N MET A 391 24.49 -1.53 -9.23
CA MET A 391 23.32 -2.07 -9.94
C MET A 391 22.63 -0.99 -10.78
N LEU A 392 22.41 0.19 -10.19
CA LEU A 392 21.79 1.32 -10.87
C LEU A 392 22.67 1.84 -12.01
N GLU A 393 23.98 1.94 -11.82
CA GLU A 393 24.94 2.34 -12.86
C GLU A 393 24.97 1.34 -14.04
N LYS A 394 24.91 0.05 -13.74
CA LYS A 394 24.84 -1.01 -14.76
C LYS A 394 23.53 -0.96 -15.53
N PHE A 395 22.43 -0.66 -14.85
CA PHE A 395 21.15 -0.41 -15.51
C PHE A 395 21.18 0.83 -16.40
N ASP A 396 21.74 1.95 -15.95
CA ASP A 396 21.87 3.17 -16.78
C ASP A 396 22.71 2.92 -18.03
N SER A 397 23.77 2.11 -17.90
CA SER A 397 24.59 1.66 -19.02
C SER A 397 23.78 0.80 -20.00
N PHE A 398 22.91 -0.09 -19.49
CA PHE A 398 22.00 -0.89 -20.31
C PHE A 398 20.97 -0.02 -21.03
N VAL A 399 20.34 0.93 -20.35
CA VAL A 399 19.39 1.88 -20.96
C VAL A 399 20.05 2.65 -22.11
N THR A 400 21.30 3.07 -21.92
CA THR A 400 22.09 3.75 -22.95
C THR A 400 22.32 2.83 -24.14
N TYR A 401 22.76 1.59 -23.90
CA TYR A 401 22.93 0.57 -24.92
C TYR A 401 21.65 0.29 -25.73
N VAL A 402 20.49 0.16 -25.07
CA VAL A 402 19.20 -0.03 -25.76
C VAL A 402 18.84 1.19 -26.60
N ARG A 403 19.05 2.41 -26.10
CA ARG A 403 18.75 3.65 -26.84
C ARG A 403 19.63 3.86 -28.07
N GLU A 404 20.87 3.38 -28.03
CA GLU A 404 21.79 3.42 -29.16
C GLU A 404 21.48 2.36 -30.23
N ASN A 405 20.71 1.32 -29.90
CA ASN A 405 20.29 0.31 -30.86
C ASN A 405 19.22 0.87 -31.82
N PRO A 406 19.51 0.97 -33.14
CA PRO A 406 18.59 1.59 -34.10
C PRO A 406 17.28 0.80 -34.29
N ALA A 407 17.26 -0.49 -33.95
CA ALA A 407 16.08 -1.35 -34.06
C ALA A 407 15.18 -1.32 -32.81
N ALA A 408 15.66 -0.74 -31.71
CA ALA A 408 14.90 -0.61 -30.47
C ALA A 408 13.90 0.56 -30.54
N PRO A 409 12.67 0.38 -30.02
CA PRO A 409 11.68 1.45 -30.00
C PRO A 409 12.12 2.57 -29.05
N ARG A 410 12.00 3.82 -29.49
CA ARG A 410 12.27 4.99 -28.64
C ARG A 410 11.20 5.12 -27.57
N ARG A 411 11.60 5.20 -26.31
CA ARG A 411 10.72 5.40 -25.16
C ARG A 411 11.14 6.60 -24.33
N ARG A 412 10.14 7.24 -23.71
CA ARG A 412 10.34 8.38 -22.80
C ARG A 412 10.70 7.92 -21.38
N ASP A 413 10.01 6.90 -20.88
CA ASP A 413 10.28 6.31 -19.56
C ASP A 413 11.22 5.12 -19.70
N ASP A 414 12.27 5.10 -18.88
CA ASP A 414 13.25 4.01 -18.79
C ASP A 414 12.98 3.07 -17.60
N GLY A 415 11.92 3.27 -16.82
CA GLY A 415 11.58 2.39 -15.70
C GLY A 415 12.53 2.54 -14.51
N ARG A 416 13.20 3.70 -14.38
CA ARG A 416 14.14 3.99 -13.27
C ARG A 416 13.54 3.72 -11.88
N MET A 417 12.26 4.03 -11.69
CA MET A 417 11.56 3.80 -10.42
C MET A 417 11.55 2.31 -10.02
N LEU A 418 11.37 1.40 -10.98
CA LEU A 418 11.33 -0.03 -10.71
C LEU A 418 12.70 -0.54 -10.26
N VAL A 419 13.78 -0.18 -10.97
CA VAL A 419 15.14 -0.60 -10.57
C VAL A 419 15.54 -0.02 -9.23
N GLU A 420 15.18 1.23 -8.91
CA GLU A 420 15.48 1.83 -7.61
C GLU A 420 14.75 1.11 -6.47
N THR A 421 13.48 0.76 -6.71
CA THR A 421 12.67 -0.04 -5.78
C THR A 421 13.30 -1.41 -5.55
N VAL A 422 13.71 -2.09 -6.62
CA VAL A 422 14.32 -3.41 -6.57
C VAL A 422 15.69 -3.36 -5.91
N ALA A 423 16.55 -2.40 -6.27
CA ALA A 423 17.88 -2.23 -5.68
C ALA A 423 17.81 -1.94 -4.17
N ARG A 424 16.82 -1.16 -3.72
CA ARG A 424 16.54 -0.94 -2.30
C ARG A 424 16.03 -2.22 -1.62
N ALA A 425 15.11 -2.95 -2.25
CA ALA A 425 14.59 -4.20 -1.71
C ALA A 425 15.67 -5.28 -1.56
N VAL A 426 16.59 -5.40 -2.53
CA VAL A 426 17.73 -6.32 -2.45
C VAL A 426 18.69 -5.91 -1.32
N ALA A 427 18.96 -4.62 -1.15
CA ALA A 427 19.78 -4.13 -0.03
C ALA A 427 19.14 -4.41 1.35
N ASP A 428 17.82 -4.25 1.46
CA ASP A 428 17.09 -4.57 2.67
C ASP A 428 17.10 -6.08 2.96
N LEU A 429 16.98 -6.92 1.93
CA LEU A 429 17.12 -8.38 2.02
C LEU A 429 18.56 -8.77 2.42
N GLN A 430 19.58 -8.13 1.86
CA GLN A 430 20.99 -8.31 2.25
C GLN A 430 21.16 -8.03 3.74
N ALA A 431 20.68 -6.88 4.22
CA ALA A 431 20.78 -6.52 5.62
C ALA A 431 19.99 -7.47 6.56
N CYS A 432 18.82 -7.96 6.13
CA CYS A 432 18.07 -8.98 6.88
C CYS A 432 18.82 -10.32 6.91
N THR A 433 19.38 -10.76 5.79
CA THR A 433 20.16 -12.01 5.70
C THR A 433 21.42 -11.95 6.55
N MET A 434 22.12 -10.82 6.55
CA MET A 434 23.30 -10.61 7.41
C MET A 434 22.92 -10.60 8.89
N ALA A 435 21.79 -9.99 9.27
CA ALA A 435 21.28 -10.05 10.64
C ALA A 435 20.93 -11.49 11.06
N ALA A 436 20.32 -12.27 10.16
CA ALA A 436 20.01 -13.68 10.36
C ALA A 436 21.24 -14.60 10.31
N SER A 437 22.42 -14.10 9.90
CA SER A 437 23.66 -14.88 9.92
C SER A 437 24.38 -14.86 11.28
N LYS A 438 23.85 -14.13 12.27
CA LYS A 438 24.35 -14.14 13.66
C LYS A 438 23.80 -15.34 14.42
N ASP A 439 24.57 -15.81 15.40
CA ASP A 439 24.22 -17.01 16.18
C ASP A 439 22.79 -16.96 16.74
N GLY A 440 21.99 -17.96 16.38
CA GLY A 440 20.63 -18.15 16.85
C GLY A 440 19.55 -17.33 16.15
N ILE A 441 19.88 -16.37 15.28
CA ILE A 441 18.88 -15.63 14.50
C ILE A 441 18.58 -16.44 13.24
N VAL A 442 17.31 -16.48 12.82
CA VAL A 442 16.88 -17.14 11.58
C VAL A 442 16.25 -16.13 10.63
N LEU A 443 16.35 -16.42 9.33
CA LEU A 443 15.66 -15.66 8.29
C LEU A 443 14.26 -16.27 8.11
N VAL A 444 13.25 -15.43 8.11
CA VAL A 444 11.85 -15.82 7.95
C VAL A 444 11.23 -15.02 6.83
N PHE A 445 10.51 -15.70 5.95
CA PHE A 445 9.61 -15.09 5.01
C PHE A 445 8.18 -15.21 5.50
N ARG A 446 7.38 -14.15 5.34
CA ARG A 446 5.94 -14.21 5.52
C ARG A 446 5.23 -13.55 4.36
N MET A 447 4.01 -14.00 4.12
CA MET A 447 3.08 -13.27 3.27
C MET A 447 2.09 -12.51 4.13
N LEU A 448 1.84 -11.27 3.75
CA LEU A 448 0.82 -10.41 4.29
C LEU A 448 -0.35 -10.39 3.31
N PRO A 449 -1.59 -10.33 3.82
CA PRO A 449 -2.73 -10.08 2.95
C PRO A 449 -2.50 -8.75 2.21
N PRO A 450 -3.14 -8.56 1.04
CA PRO A 450 -3.17 -7.25 0.41
C PRO A 450 -3.65 -6.21 1.42
N PRO A 451 -3.06 -4.99 1.43
CA PRO A 451 -3.53 -3.92 2.30
C PRO A 451 -5.04 -3.68 2.09
N PRO A 452 -5.79 -3.41 3.18
CA PRO A 452 -7.25 -3.29 3.16
C PRO A 452 -7.78 -1.95 2.59
#